data_AF-A0A2G6ID66-F1
#
_entry.id   AF-A0A2G6ID66-F1
#
_cell.length_a   1.000
_cell.length_b   1.000
_cell.length_c   1.000
_cell.angle_alpha   90.00
_cell.angle_beta   90.00
_cell.angle_gamma   90.00
#
_symmetry.space_group_name_H-M   'P 1'
#
loop_
_entity.id
_entity.type
_entity.pdbx_description
1 polymer ?
#
loop_
_entity_poly.entity_id
_entity_poly.type
_entity_poly.pdbx_seq_one_letter_code
_entity_poly.pdbx_strand_id
1 'polypeptide(L)' 'MPTLYLTPLTGTVLVVVVVICGHRFRRAWKEQDTGWQKRAWAYGVPALLGLLVLGFVPLKY' A
#
# COMPACT_ATOMS: atom_id res chain seq x y z
N MET A 1 8.71 25.78 -1.92
CA MET A 1 7.99 24.51 -2.19
C MET A 1 8.55 23.45 -1.27
N PRO A 2 7.76 22.81 -0.39
CA PRO A 2 8.27 21.70 0.42
C PRO A 2 8.61 20.54 -0.51
N THR A 3 9.88 20.17 -0.58
CA THR A 3 10.34 19.01 -1.34
C THR A 3 10.02 17.75 -0.53
N LEU A 4 9.07 16.96 -1.02
CA LEU A 4 8.62 15.73 -0.36
C LEU A 4 9.61 14.61 -0.70
N TYR A 5 10.29 14.09 0.31
CA TYR A 5 11.27 13.02 0.18
C TYR A 5 10.92 11.85 1.07
N LEU A 6 11.12 10.64 0.55
CA LEU A 6 11.09 9.43 1.37
C LEU A 6 12.43 9.27 2.07
N THR A 7 12.41 9.21 3.40
CA THR A 7 13.55 8.77 4.19
C THR A 7 13.61 7.23 4.19
N PRO A 8 14.77 6.60 4.44
CA PRO A 8 14.87 5.14 4.49
C PRO A 8 13.85 4.50 5.44
N LEU A 9 13.67 5.08 6.63
CA LEU A 9 12.70 4.60 7.62
C LEU A 9 11.26 4.66 7.11
N THR A 10 10.85 5.80 6.55
CA THR A 10 9.49 5.99 6.04
C THR A 10 9.22 5.10 4.84
N GLY A 11 10.19 4.92 3.94
CA GLY A 11 10.11 4.00 2.82
C GLY A 11 9.94 2.55 3.25
N THR A 12 10.71 2.07 4.24
CA THR A 12 10.57 0.71 4.77
C THR A 12 9.19 0.48 5.39
N VAL A 13 8.70 1.42 6.22
CA VAL A 13 7.36 1.32 6.81
C VAL A 13 6.30 1.25 5.72
N LEU A 14 6.43 2.07 4.68
CA LEU A 14 5.46 2.13 3.59
C LEU A 14 5.44 0.82 2.77
N VAL A 15 6.60 0.23 2.48
CA VAL A 15 6.69 -1.09 1.85
C VAL A 15 6.00 -2.16 2.69
N VAL A 16 6.27 -2.21 4.00
CA VAL A 16 5.64 -3.20 4.90
C VAL A 16 4.11 -3.06 4.89
N VAL A 17 3.60 -1.83 4.97
CA VAL A 17 2.16 -1.56 4.89
C VAL A 17 1.58 -2.03 3.56
N VAL A 18 2.21 -1.71 2.44
CA VAL A 18 1.78 -2.14 1.09
C VAL A 18 1.72 -3.66 1.00
N VAL A 19 2.74 -4.38 1.52
CA VAL A 19 2.78 -5.85 1.51
C VAL A 19 1.63 -6.45 2.33
N ILE A 20 1.38 -5.92 3.54
CA ILE A 20 0.28 -6.39 4.40
C ILE A 20 -1.06 -6.15 3.70
N CYS A 21 -1.28 -4.96 3.14
CA CYS A 21 -2.49 -4.62 2.41
C CYS A 21 -2.67 -5.53 1.18
N GLY A 22 -1.63 -5.78 0.39
CA GLY A 22 -1.67 -6.68 -0.76
C GLY A 22 -1.99 -8.13 -0.36
N HIS A 23 -1.42 -8.61 0.75
CA HIS A 23 -1.73 -9.94 1.28
C HIS A 23 -3.21 -10.04 1.70
N ARG A 24 -3.73 -9.04 2.41
CA ARG A 24 -5.14 -9.01 2.84
C ARG A 24 -6.11 -8.84 1.66
N PHE A 25 -5.74 -8.06 0.65
CA PHE A 25 -6.48 -7.97 -0.62
C PHE A 25 -6.62 -9.34 -1.26
N ARG A 26 -5.48 -10.04 -1.44
CA ARG A 26 -5.47 -11.36 -2.08
C ARG A 26 -6.25 -12.40 -1.28
N ARG A 27 -6.17 -12.34 0.05
CA ARG A 27 -6.94 -13.20 0.94
C ARG A 27 -8.45 -12.95 0.78
N ALA A 28 -8.89 -11.69 0.85
CA ALA A 28 -10.29 -11.34 0.64
C ALA A 28 -10.81 -11.74 -0.75
N TRP A 29 -9.98 -11.62 -1.78
CA TRP A 29 -10.31 -12.05 -3.14
C TRP A 29 -10.50 -13.57 -3.28
N LYS A 30 -9.76 -14.37 -2.50
CA LYS A 30 -9.86 -15.84 -2.51
C LYS A 30 -10.97 -16.37 -1.62
N GLU A 31 -11.12 -15.84 -0.41
CA GLU A 31 -12.11 -16.31 0.57
C GLU A 31 -13.54 -15.98 0.13
N GLN A 32 -13.73 -14.86 -0.59
CA GLN A 32 -15.03 -14.42 -1.15
C GLN A 32 -16.22 -14.43 -0.17
N ASP A 33 -15.95 -14.23 1.13
CA ASP A 33 -16.98 -14.06 2.15
C ASP A 33 -17.97 -12.93 1.80
N THR A 34 -19.11 -12.87 2.50
CA THR A 34 -20.09 -11.79 2.32
C THR A 34 -19.44 -10.41 2.44
N GLY A 35 -19.53 -9.62 1.36
CA GLY A 35 -18.92 -8.29 1.28
C GLY A 35 -17.42 -8.27 0.94
N TRP A 36 -16.86 -9.37 0.42
CA TRP A 36 -15.44 -9.47 0.03
C TRP A 36 -14.99 -8.38 -0.93
N GLN A 37 -15.85 -7.92 -1.84
CA GLN A 37 -15.53 -6.84 -2.78
C GLN A 37 -15.16 -5.55 -2.04
N LYS A 38 -15.96 -5.15 -1.04
CA LYS A 38 -15.69 -3.95 -0.23
C LYS A 38 -14.39 -4.09 0.55
N ARG A 39 -14.13 -5.28 1.12
CA ARG A 39 -12.87 -5.58 1.82
C ARG A 39 -11.67 -5.54 0.88
N ALA A 40 -11.79 -6.13 -0.30
CA ALA A 40 -10.76 -6.08 -1.33
C ALA A 40 -10.45 -4.63 -1.68
N TRP A 41 -11.45 -3.81 -2.03
CA TRP A 41 -11.23 -2.39 -2.30
C TRP A 41 -10.61 -1.63 -1.11
N ALA A 42 -11.03 -1.91 0.12
CA ALA A 42 -10.48 -1.29 1.33
C ALA A 42 -8.98 -1.59 1.55
N TYR A 43 -8.48 -2.73 1.09
CA TYR A 43 -7.05 -3.07 1.15
C TYR A 43 -6.30 -2.72 -0.14
N GLY A 44 -6.96 -2.80 -1.29
CA GLY A 44 -6.36 -2.55 -2.60
C GLY A 44 -6.06 -1.07 -2.85
N VAL A 45 -6.97 -0.17 -2.47
CA VAL A 45 -6.77 1.28 -2.63
C VAL A 45 -5.54 1.80 -1.87
N PRO A 46 -5.38 1.53 -0.55
CA PRO A 46 -4.18 1.98 0.16
C PRO A 46 -2.89 1.29 -0.33
N ALA A 47 -2.96 0.03 -0.77
CA ALA A 47 -1.79 -0.63 -1.38
C ALA A 47 -1.37 0.05 -2.69
N LEU A 48 -2.33 0.39 -3.56
CA LEU A 48 -2.08 1.09 -4.81
C LEU A 48 -1.45 2.47 -4.54
N LEU A 49 -2.03 3.25 -3.62
CA LEU A 49 -1.49 4.56 -3.24
C LEU A 49 -0.08 4.45 -2.68
N GLY A 50 0.19 3.44 -1.84
CA GLY A 50 1.54 3.21 -1.32
C GLY A 50 2.55 2.85 -2.41
N LEU A 51 2.17 2.04 -3.40
CA LEU A 51 3.03 1.75 -4.55
C LEU A 51 3.28 2.98 -5.43
N LEU A 52 2.28 3.83 -5.62
CA LEU A 52 2.44 5.10 -6.32
C LEU A 52 3.42 6.02 -5.58
N VAL A 53 3.29 6.13 -4.25
CA VAL A 53 4.23 6.91 -3.43
C VAL A 53 5.65 6.35 -3.57
N LEU A 54 5.85 5.03 -3.47
CA LEU A 54 7.18 4.43 -3.63
C LEU A 54 7.76 4.61 -5.03
N GLY A 55 6.92 4.54 -6.07
CA GLY A 55 7.36 4.65 -7.46
C GLY A 55 7.67 6.07 -7.90
N PHE A 56 6.97 7.07 -7.35
CA PHE A 56 7.04 8.45 -7.83
C PHE A 56 7.66 9.44 -6.84
N VAL A 57 7.80 9.09 -5.55
CA VAL A 57 8.47 9.96 -4.58
C VAL A 57 9.96 9.59 -4.50
N PRO A 58 10.88 10.54 -4.78
CA PRO A 58 12.30 10.25 -4.73
C PRO A 58 12.75 9.95 -3.29
N LEU A 59 13.58 8.92 -3.16
CA LEU A 59 14.30 8.61 -1.94
C LEU A 59 15.41 9.64 -1.73
N LYS A 60 15.47 10.20 -0.53
CA LYS A 60 16.58 11.05 -0.09
C LYS A 60 17.41 10.28 0.91
N TYR A 61 18.71 10.22 0.63
CA TYR A 61 19.75 9.60 1.44
C TYR A 61 20.66 10.68 2.01
#